data_AF-A0A7X5YB59-F1
#
_entry.id   AF-A0A7X5YB59-F1
#
_cell.length_a   1.000
_cell.length_b   1.000
_cell.length_c   1.000
_cell.angle_alpha   90.00
_cell.angle_beta   90.00
_cell.angle_gamma   90.00
#
_symmetry.space_group_name_H-M   'P 1'
#
loop_
_entity.id
_entity.type
_entity.pdbx_description
1 polymer ?
#
loop_
_entity_poly.entity_id
_entity_poly.type
_entity_poly.pdbx_seq_one_letter_code
_entity_poly.pdbx_strand_id
1 'polypeptide(L)'
;MSETDAKVTKALARFDRVMAVVDEREGPIATQARQERQRTIRRYGKATRNAALALLAISIATIALGVVTPIGMFGFLAAVMLAVAVAGLLFMWGAREEPMTSVSKDLPNGEMVQRFGSYLYQNRRALPAPAQEVVDSISGKLGTLKQTLERIDPMDPDAQDARRLMSVHLPGLIDRYAKVPAAYRQEADGEGKTVDQRLVEGLSATRTALGEVSERLAKRDVDAFSTQGRFIESKYGQTD
;
A
#
# COMPACT_ATOMS: atom_id res chain seq x y z
N MET A 1 -5.05 14.02 -56.27
CA MET A 1 -4.87 13.43 -54.93
C MET A 1 -3.44 12.90 -54.88
N SER A 2 -2.58 13.47 -54.02
CA SER A 2 -1.12 13.33 -54.14
C SER A 2 -0.63 12.05 -53.46
N GLU A 3 0.45 11.45 -53.94
CA GLU A 3 1.09 10.24 -53.37
C GLU A 3 1.45 10.42 -51.87
N THR A 4 1.67 11.66 -51.46
CA THR A 4 1.87 12.08 -50.07
C THR A 4 0.65 11.81 -49.20
N ASP A 5 -0.57 12.04 -49.71
CA ASP A 5 -1.81 11.77 -48.98
C ASP A 5 -1.91 10.27 -48.69
N ALA A 6 -1.62 9.42 -49.68
CA ALA A 6 -1.66 7.97 -49.52
C ALA A 6 -0.65 7.45 -48.48
N LYS A 7 0.54 8.05 -48.41
CA LYS A 7 1.56 7.70 -47.40
C LYS A 7 1.15 8.16 -46.00
N VAL A 8 0.54 9.35 -45.88
CA VAL A 8 0.01 9.87 -44.62
C VAL A 8 -1.17 9.01 -44.15
N THR A 9 -2.11 8.64 -45.02
CA THR A 9 -3.22 7.75 -44.68
C THR A 9 -2.73 6.38 -44.22
N LYS A 10 -1.68 5.83 -44.85
CA LYS A 10 -1.11 4.54 -44.47
C LYS A 10 -0.32 4.61 -43.15
N ALA A 11 0.34 5.73 -42.87
CA ALA A 11 1.01 5.98 -41.61
C ALA A 11 0.01 6.14 -40.45
N LEU A 12 -1.07 6.90 -40.67
CA LEU A 12 -2.16 7.07 -39.73
C LEU A 12 -2.85 5.73 -39.43
N ALA A 13 -3.17 4.93 -40.46
CA ALA A 13 -3.77 3.62 -40.27
C ALA A 13 -2.87 2.63 -39.51
N ARG A 14 -1.54 2.77 -39.61
CA ARG A 14 -0.59 1.97 -38.83
C ARG A 14 -0.52 2.43 -37.38
N PHE A 15 -0.61 3.74 -37.14
CA PHE A 15 -0.62 4.32 -35.80
C PHE A 15 -1.90 3.95 -35.05
N ASP A 16 -3.07 4.04 -35.70
CA ASP A 16 -4.35 3.62 -35.14
C ASP A 16 -4.37 2.14 -34.77
N ARG A 17 -3.72 1.28 -35.56
CA ARG A 17 -3.60 -0.14 -35.24
C ARG A 17 -2.70 -0.41 -34.04
N VAL A 18 -1.62 0.33 -33.88
CA VAL A 18 -0.72 0.20 -32.72
C VAL A 18 -1.39 0.75 -31.46
N MET A 19 -2.13 1.86 -31.58
CA MET A 19 -2.89 2.43 -30.47
C MET A 19 -4.06 1.55 -30.06
N ALA A 20 -4.76 0.91 -30.99
CA ALA A 20 -5.84 -0.04 -30.67
C ALA A 20 -5.34 -1.27 -29.90
N VAL A 21 -4.13 -1.77 -30.19
CA VAL A 21 -3.51 -2.90 -29.46
C VAL A 21 -3.04 -2.49 -28.06
N VAL A 22 -2.75 -1.20 -27.84
CA VAL A 22 -2.44 -0.64 -26.52
C VAL A 22 -3.72 -0.40 -25.72
N ASP A 23 -4.78 0.08 -26.37
CA ASP A 23 -6.09 0.38 -25.77
C ASP A 23 -6.86 -0.89 -25.38
N GLU A 24 -6.70 -1.99 -26.11
CA GLU A 24 -7.30 -3.29 -25.79
C GLU A 24 -6.64 -3.97 -24.56
N ARG A 25 -5.41 -3.57 -24.20
CA ARG A 25 -4.75 -3.94 -22.92
C ARG A 25 -5.11 -2.99 -21.78
N GLU A 26 -5.72 -1.84 -22.06
CA GLU A 26 -6.15 -0.84 -21.08
C GLU A 26 -7.69 -0.84 -20.93
N GLY A 27 -8.25 -2.01 -20.63
CA GLY A 27 -9.57 -2.11 -19.98
C GLY A 27 -9.62 -1.33 -18.65
N PRO A 28 -10.81 -1.22 -18.02
CA PRO A 28 -11.44 -0.07 -17.32
C PRO A 28 -10.69 0.57 -16.12
N ILE A 29 -9.39 0.79 -16.24
CA ILE A 29 -8.48 1.28 -15.20
C ILE A 29 -8.28 2.81 -15.33
N ALA A 30 -8.52 3.39 -16.51
CA ALA A 30 -8.27 4.79 -16.78
C ALA A 30 -9.34 5.76 -16.24
N THR A 31 -10.59 5.32 -16.06
CA THR A 31 -11.70 6.20 -15.62
C THR A 31 -11.89 6.23 -14.10
N GLN A 32 -11.52 5.18 -13.37
CA GLN A 32 -11.51 5.19 -11.88
C GLN A 32 -10.28 5.91 -11.29
N ALA A 33 -9.15 5.93 -12.02
CA ALA A 33 -7.92 6.61 -11.59
C ALA A 33 -8.02 8.15 -11.54
N ARG A 34 -9.01 8.75 -12.22
CA ARG A 34 -9.21 10.22 -12.23
C ARG A 34 -10.00 10.73 -11.02
N GLN A 35 -10.91 9.94 -10.45
CA GLN A 35 -11.70 10.35 -9.28
C GLN A 35 -10.95 10.15 -7.95
N GLU A 36 -10.02 9.19 -7.87
CA GLU A 36 -9.20 8.99 -6.66
C GLU A 36 -8.06 10.02 -6.51
N ARG A 37 -7.51 10.53 -7.62
CA ARG A 37 -6.48 11.58 -7.59
C ARG A 37 -6.93 12.87 -6.87
N GLN A 38 -8.22 13.18 -6.87
CA GLN A 38 -8.74 14.37 -6.16
C GLN A 38 -8.81 14.20 -4.63
N ARG A 39 -8.82 12.97 -4.11
CA ARG A 39 -8.80 12.72 -2.65
C ARG A 39 -7.37 12.63 -2.09
N THR A 40 -6.40 12.22 -2.91
CA THR A 40 -4.98 12.15 -2.54
C THR A 40 -4.36 13.53 -2.38
N ILE A 41 -4.77 14.53 -3.18
CA ILE A 41 -4.28 15.92 -3.08
C ILE A 41 -4.67 16.56 -1.73
N ARG A 42 -5.79 16.15 -1.11
CA ARG A 42 -6.18 16.64 0.23
C ARG A 42 -5.34 16.08 1.38
N ARG A 43 -4.61 14.97 1.19
CA ARG A 43 -3.73 14.41 2.23
C ARG A 43 -2.28 14.92 2.15
N TYR A 44 -1.83 15.36 0.98
CA TYR A 44 -0.59 16.15 0.87
C TYR A 44 -0.78 17.61 1.34
N GLY A 45 -2.02 18.09 1.45
CA GLY A 45 -2.35 19.44 1.92
C GLY A 45 -2.03 19.73 3.39
N LYS A 46 -1.86 18.72 4.26
CA LYS A 46 -1.57 18.96 5.69
C LYS A 46 -0.07 19.11 5.99
N ALA A 47 0.77 18.34 5.31
CA ALA A 47 2.22 18.47 5.42
C ALA A 47 2.70 19.78 4.79
N THR A 48 2.12 20.18 3.65
CA THR A 48 2.39 21.50 3.04
C THR A 48 1.84 22.65 3.88
N ARG A 49 0.67 22.50 4.52
CA ARG A 49 0.11 23.53 5.43
C ARG A 49 0.98 23.73 6.67
N ASN A 50 1.48 22.67 7.29
CA ASN A 50 2.31 22.78 8.49
C ASN A 50 3.69 23.36 8.16
N ALA A 51 4.29 22.98 7.03
CA ALA A 51 5.54 23.57 6.53
C ALA A 51 5.35 25.06 6.17
N ALA A 52 4.26 25.42 5.50
CA ALA A 52 3.94 26.81 5.17
C ALA A 52 3.64 27.66 6.42
N LEU A 53 2.94 27.11 7.42
CA LEU A 53 2.67 27.77 8.71
C LEU A 53 3.95 27.97 9.53
N ALA A 54 4.85 26.99 9.54
CA ALA A 54 6.15 27.13 10.20
C ALA A 54 6.99 28.21 9.51
N LEU A 55 7.03 28.24 8.18
CA LEU A 55 7.74 29.27 7.42
C LEU A 55 7.17 30.67 7.69
N LEU A 56 5.84 30.79 7.72
CA LEU A 56 5.13 32.06 7.94
C LEU A 56 5.28 32.56 9.39
N ALA A 57 5.27 31.65 10.38
CA ALA A 57 5.54 31.98 11.78
C ALA A 57 6.98 32.46 12.00
N ILE A 58 7.95 31.80 11.35
CA ILE A 58 9.36 32.21 11.38
C ILE A 58 9.52 33.58 10.71
N SER A 59 8.88 33.82 9.56
CA SER A 59 8.91 35.11 8.88
C SER A 59 8.34 36.24 9.74
N ILE A 60 7.17 36.03 10.38
CA ILE A 60 6.54 37.04 11.23
C ILE A 60 7.38 37.32 12.48
N ALA A 61 7.94 36.28 13.12
CA ALA A 61 8.81 36.45 14.27
C ALA A 61 10.09 37.25 13.92
N THR A 62 10.64 37.02 12.73
CA THR A 62 11.82 37.75 12.24
C THR A 62 11.51 39.23 11.96
N ILE A 63 10.34 39.52 11.37
CA ILE A 63 9.89 40.90 11.12
C ILE A 63 9.61 41.63 12.44
N ALA A 64 8.95 40.99 13.40
CA ALA A 64 8.60 41.59 14.69
C ALA A 64 9.84 41.94 15.54
N LEU A 65 10.87 41.09 15.53
CA LEU A 65 12.14 41.34 16.24
C LEU A 65 13.00 42.43 15.56
N GLY A 66 12.91 42.57 14.23
CA GLY A 66 13.63 43.60 13.46
C GLY A 66 13.09 45.03 13.64
N VAL A 67 11.88 45.20 14.18
CA VAL A 67 11.27 46.52 14.42
C VAL A 67 11.76 47.16 15.73
N VAL A 68 12.25 46.37 16.69
CA VAL A 68 12.63 46.86 18.04
C VAL A 68 14.14 47.10 18.18
N THR A 69 14.97 46.46 17.36
CA THR A 69 16.43 46.66 17.37
C THR A 69 16.95 46.70 15.94
N PRO A 70 17.83 47.67 15.57
CA PRO A 70 18.45 47.68 14.25
C PRO A 70 19.49 46.56 14.18
N ILE A 71 18.98 45.37 13.92
CA ILE A 71 19.78 44.18 13.68
C ILE A 71 20.40 44.39 12.31
N GLY A 72 21.64 44.88 12.26
CA GLY A 72 22.40 44.99 11.03
C GLY A 72 22.54 43.64 10.32
N MET A 73 23.20 43.65 9.15
CA MET A 73 23.40 42.47 8.28
C MET A 73 23.80 41.17 9.00
N PHE A 74 24.51 41.28 10.13
CA PHE A 74 24.94 40.14 10.95
C PHE A 74 23.81 39.36 11.61
N GLY A 75 22.72 39.98 12.07
CA GLY A 75 21.63 39.21 12.67
C GLY A 75 20.62 38.65 11.67
N PHE A 76 20.54 39.24 10.46
CA PHE A 76 19.89 38.56 9.33
C PHE A 76 20.62 37.26 8.98
N LEU A 77 21.95 37.29 8.88
CA LEU A 77 22.78 36.11 8.65
C LEU A 77 22.65 35.07 9.77
N ALA A 78 22.59 35.49 11.03
CA ALA A 78 22.37 34.59 12.17
C ALA A 78 20.99 33.93 12.12
N ALA A 79 19.94 34.67 11.76
CA ALA A 79 18.59 34.12 11.61
C ALA A 79 18.50 33.10 10.46
N VAL A 80 19.14 33.38 9.32
CA VAL A 80 19.19 32.43 8.18
C VAL A 80 19.95 31.16 8.56
N MET A 81 21.09 31.28 9.24
CA MET A 81 21.86 30.12 9.71
C MET A 81 21.08 29.27 10.72
N LEU A 82 20.34 29.91 11.63
CA LEU A 82 19.47 29.20 12.57
C LEU A 82 18.32 28.49 11.84
N ALA A 83 17.70 29.13 10.85
CA ALA A 83 16.65 28.52 10.04
C ALA A 83 17.17 27.30 9.25
N VAL A 84 18.37 27.39 8.67
CA VAL A 84 19.03 26.26 7.99
C VAL A 84 19.40 25.16 8.97
N ALA A 85 19.88 25.50 10.17
CA ALA A 85 20.21 24.52 11.21
C ALA A 85 18.95 23.79 11.72
N VAL A 86 17.85 24.51 11.96
CA VAL A 86 16.56 23.92 12.35
C VAL A 86 15.98 23.09 11.22
N ALA A 87 16.04 23.55 9.97
CA ALA A 87 15.61 22.78 8.80
C ALA A 87 16.46 21.51 8.61
N GLY A 88 17.78 21.60 8.79
CA GLY A 88 18.69 20.46 8.75
C GLY A 88 18.44 19.46 9.88
N LEU A 89 18.18 19.94 11.10
CA LEU A 89 17.83 19.10 12.24
C LEU A 89 16.47 18.42 12.05
N LEU A 90 15.48 19.15 11.53
CA LEU A 90 14.17 18.60 11.15
C LEU A 90 14.26 17.66 9.96
N PHE A 91 15.22 17.82 9.04
CA PHE A 91 15.46 16.87 7.96
C PHE A 91 16.13 15.59 8.50
N MET A 92 17.10 15.75 9.40
CA MET A 92 17.83 14.65 10.03
C MET A 92 16.96 13.83 11.01
N TRP A 93 16.00 14.47 11.68
CA TRP A 93 15.04 13.80 12.58
C TRP A 93 13.66 13.54 11.97
N GLY A 94 13.25 14.29 10.95
CA GLY A 94 11.97 14.13 10.24
C GLY A 94 11.95 12.97 9.24
N ALA A 95 13.08 12.32 9.02
CA ALA A 95 13.16 10.99 8.41
C ALA A 95 12.89 9.84 9.43
N ARG A 96 12.42 10.16 10.65
CA ARG A 96 11.51 9.23 11.33
C ARG A 96 10.16 9.35 10.65
N GLU A 97 10.07 8.75 9.47
CA GLU A 97 8.79 8.28 8.95
C GLU A 97 8.08 7.62 10.12
N GLU A 98 6.94 8.18 10.52
CA GLU A 98 6.07 7.52 11.49
C GLU A 98 6.02 6.05 11.06
N PRO A 99 6.30 5.11 11.97
CA PRO A 99 6.14 3.70 11.66
C PRO A 99 4.79 3.59 10.95
N MET A 100 4.76 3.02 9.74
CA MET A 100 3.53 2.64 9.07
C MET A 100 2.88 1.53 9.92
N THR A 101 2.52 1.85 11.16
CA THR A 101 2.13 0.92 12.18
C THR A 101 0.63 0.88 12.17
N SER A 102 0.19 -0.35 11.94
CA SER A 102 -1.15 -0.84 12.13
C SER A 102 -2.15 -0.34 11.09
N VAL A 103 -2.44 -1.25 10.16
CA VAL A 103 -3.84 -1.55 9.93
C VAL A 103 -4.47 -1.78 11.33
N SER A 104 -5.23 -0.80 11.83
CA SER A 104 -5.78 -0.80 13.19
C SER A 104 -6.47 -2.14 13.49
N LYS A 105 -6.19 -2.74 14.65
CA LYS A 105 -6.74 -4.04 15.02
C LYS A 105 -8.27 -4.00 15.20
N ASP A 106 -8.80 -2.81 15.47
CA ASP A 106 -10.22 -2.56 15.78
C ASP A 106 -11.10 -2.32 14.54
N LEU A 107 -10.53 -2.47 13.35
CA LEU A 107 -11.27 -2.31 12.10
C LEU A 107 -12.15 -3.52 11.81
N PRO A 108 -13.36 -3.34 11.27
CA PRO A 108 -14.15 -4.44 10.73
C PRO A 108 -13.32 -5.28 9.76
N ASN A 109 -13.53 -6.59 9.77
CA ASN A 109 -12.72 -7.55 9.01
C ASN A 109 -12.60 -7.16 7.53
N GLY A 110 -13.69 -6.74 6.89
CA GLY A 110 -13.70 -6.32 5.49
C GLY A 110 -12.87 -5.07 5.21
N GLU A 111 -12.95 -4.07 6.08
CA GLU A 111 -12.16 -2.83 5.94
C GLU A 111 -10.67 -3.10 6.14
N MET A 112 -10.33 -4.04 7.03
CA MET A 112 -8.96 -4.46 7.25
C MET A 112 -8.31 -5.01 5.98
N VAL A 113 -9.00 -5.94 5.31
CA VAL A 113 -8.51 -6.55 4.07
C VAL A 113 -8.36 -5.51 2.96
N GLN A 114 -9.28 -4.56 2.86
CA GLN A 114 -9.20 -3.46 1.89
C GLN A 114 -8.00 -2.54 2.14
N ARG A 115 -7.76 -2.16 3.40
CA ARG A 115 -6.58 -1.35 3.76
C ARG A 115 -5.29 -2.11 3.49
N PHE A 116 -5.26 -3.40 3.78
CA PHE A 116 -4.12 -4.27 3.47
C PHE A 116 -3.83 -4.32 1.96
N GLY A 117 -4.84 -4.51 1.11
CA GLY A 117 -4.67 -4.47 -0.35
C GLY A 117 -4.13 -3.12 -0.84
N SER A 118 -4.63 -2.03 -0.26
CA SER A 118 -4.13 -0.68 -0.58
C SER A 118 -2.66 -0.50 -0.18
N TYR A 119 -2.26 -1.05 0.97
CA TYR A 119 -0.89 -1.04 1.46
C TYR A 119 0.04 -1.84 0.52
N LEU A 120 -0.36 -3.05 0.11
CA LEU A 120 0.40 -3.86 -0.84
C LEU A 120 0.61 -3.15 -2.17
N TYR A 121 -0.45 -2.54 -2.71
CA TYR A 121 -0.37 -1.81 -3.97
C TYR A 121 0.63 -0.64 -3.92
N GLN A 122 0.64 0.11 -2.82
CA GLN A 122 1.57 1.23 -2.62
C GLN A 122 3.02 0.77 -2.52
N ASN A 123 3.26 -0.33 -1.81
CA ASN A 123 4.62 -0.83 -1.56
C ASN A 123 5.17 -1.68 -2.71
N ARG A 124 4.31 -2.18 -3.61
CA ARG A 124 4.68 -3.05 -4.74
C ARG A 124 5.90 -2.56 -5.51
N ARG A 125 5.96 -1.26 -5.85
CA ARG A 125 7.04 -0.70 -6.68
C ARG A 125 8.41 -0.65 -5.99
N ALA A 126 8.44 -0.70 -4.66
CA ALA A 126 9.69 -0.69 -3.89
C ALA A 126 10.33 -2.09 -3.79
N LEU A 127 9.63 -3.13 -4.24
CA LEU A 127 10.06 -4.53 -4.15
C LEU A 127 10.77 -4.99 -5.44
N PRO A 128 11.67 -5.99 -5.34
CA PRO A 128 12.33 -6.59 -6.51
C PRO A 128 11.30 -7.33 -7.37
N ALA A 129 11.57 -7.48 -8.67
CA ALA A 129 10.59 -8.00 -9.63
C ALA A 129 9.95 -9.36 -9.21
N PRO A 130 10.70 -10.36 -8.72
CA PRO A 130 10.11 -11.62 -8.26
C PRO A 130 9.14 -11.45 -7.07
N ALA A 131 9.41 -10.49 -6.17
CA ALA A 131 8.55 -10.23 -5.03
C ALA A 131 7.26 -9.50 -5.44
N GLN A 132 7.30 -8.70 -6.52
CA GLN A 132 6.10 -8.04 -7.06
C GLN A 132 5.08 -9.08 -7.53
N GLU A 133 5.53 -10.16 -8.20
CA GLU A 133 4.64 -11.24 -8.65
C GLU A 133 3.95 -11.94 -7.47
N VAL A 134 4.66 -12.15 -6.36
CA VAL A 134 4.07 -12.73 -5.14
C VAL A 134 3.04 -11.78 -4.54
N VAL A 135 3.33 -10.48 -4.45
CA VAL A 135 2.38 -9.47 -3.96
C VAL A 135 1.13 -9.36 -4.84
N ASP A 136 1.29 -9.47 -6.15
CA ASP A 136 0.15 -9.49 -7.09
C ASP A 136 -0.71 -10.73 -6.88
N SER A 137 -0.08 -11.89 -6.67
CA SER A 137 -0.77 -13.14 -6.34
C SER A 137 -1.54 -13.04 -5.01
N ILE A 138 -0.97 -12.39 -3.99
CA ILE A 138 -1.69 -12.11 -2.73
C ILE A 138 -2.89 -11.20 -3.00
N SER A 139 -2.67 -10.09 -3.72
CA SER A 139 -3.69 -9.09 -4.02
C SER A 139 -4.89 -9.68 -4.77
N GLY A 140 -4.64 -10.60 -5.72
CA GLY A 140 -5.69 -11.30 -6.45
C GLY A 140 -6.59 -12.18 -5.58
N LYS A 141 -6.10 -12.66 -4.42
CA LYS A 141 -6.86 -13.48 -3.47
C LYS A 141 -7.61 -12.67 -2.41
N LEU A 142 -7.28 -11.39 -2.23
CA LEU A 142 -7.87 -10.55 -1.18
C LEU A 142 -9.37 -10.33 -1.35
N GLY A 143 -9.88 -10.33 -2.58
CA GLY A 143 -11.31 -10.20 -2.84
C GLY A 143 -12.13 -11.33 -2.21
N THR A 144 -11.70 -12.58 -2.42
CA THR A 144 -12.33 -13.77 -1.82
C THR A 144 -12.14 -13.77 -0.31
N LEU A 145 -10.92 -13.52 0.17
CA LEU A 145 -10.62 -13.47 1.60
C LEU A 145 -11.49 -12.43 2.33
N LYS A 146 -11.73 -11.27 1.71
CA LYS A 146 -12.61 -10.22 2.24
C LYS A 146 -14.03 -10.74 2.43
N GLN A 147 -14.61 -11.35 1.39
CA GLN A 147 -15.98 -11.87 1.44
C GLN A 147 -16.17 -12.92 2.53
N THR A 148 -15.18 -13.79 2.72
CA THR A 148 -15.20 -14.79 3.78
C THR A 148 -15.08 -14.11 5.15
N LEU A 149 -14.04 -13.31 5.38
CA LEU A 149 -13.78 -12.68 6.68
C LEU A 149 -14.86 -11.68 7.14
N GLU A 150 -15.58 -11.03 6.22
CA GLU A 150 -16.68 -10.12 6.56
C GLU A 150 -17.83 -10.79 7.33
N ARG A 151 -18.01 -12.10 7.14
CA ARG A 151 -19.10 -12.87 7.75
C ARG A 151 -18.69 -13.49 9.09
N ILE A 152 -17.40 -13.45 9.41
CA ILE A 152 -16.82 -14.11 10.57
C ILE A 152 -16.71 -13.12 11.72
N ASP A 153 -16.95 -13.59 12.95
CA ASP A 153 -16.77 -12.78 14.14
C ASP A 153 -15.33 -12.24 14.20
N PRO A 154 -15.14 -10.93 14.45
CA PRO A 154 -13.82 -10.34 14.67
C PRO A 154 -12.94 -11.09 15.69
N MET A 155 -13.51 -11.69 16.73
CA MET A 155 -12.82 -12.43 17.80
C MET A 155 -12.52 -13.89 17.46
N ASP A 156 -12.98 -14.38 16.30
CA ASP A 156 -12.68 -15.72 15.82
C ASP A 156 -11.17 -15.96 15.69
N PRO A 157 -10.62 -17.10 16.14
CA PRO A 157 -9.19 -17.39 16.05
C PRO A 157 -8.62 -17.30 14.63
N ASP A 158 -9.32 -17.80 13.62
CA ASP A 158 -8.86 -17.76 12.23
C ASP A 158 -8.92 -16.34 11.67
N ALA A 159 -9.95 -15.56 12.04
CA ALA A 159 -9.99 -14.14 11.71
C ALA A 159 -8.81 -13.40 12.35
N GLN A 160 -8.55 -13.60 13.64
CA GLN A 160 -7.44 -12.99 14.35
C GLN A 160 -6.07 -13.34 13.76
N ASP A 161 -5.89 -14.58 13.30
CA ASP A 161 -4.65 -15.01 12.65
C ASP A 161 -4.45 -14.28 11.30
N ALA A 162 -5.48 -14.23 10.45
CA ALA A 162 -5.44 -13.45 9.21
C ALA A 162 -5.12 -11.97 9.47
N ARG A 163 -5.74 -11.39 10.51
CA ARG A 163 -5.47 -10.01 10.92
C ARG A 163 -4.02 -9.80 11.32
N ARG A 164 -3.43 -10.72 12.10
CA ARG A 164 -2.00 -10.62 12.50
C ARG A 164 -1.08 -10.73 11.29
N LEU A 165 -1.36 -11.64 10.36
CA LEU A 165 -0.61 -11.76 9.11
C LEU A 165 -0.62 -10.44 8.32
N MET A 166 -1.80 -9.84 8.13
CA MET A 166 -1.98 -8.62 7.35
C MET A 166 -1.49 -7.34 8.05
N SER A 167 -1.63 -7.24 9.37
CA SER A 167 -1.35 -6.00 10.12
C SER A 167 0.04 -5.96 10.77
N VAL A 168 0.65 -7.11 11.02
CA VAL A 168 1.93 -7.21 11.76
C VAL A 168 2.99 -7.90 10.92
N HIS A 169 2.76 -9.15 10.52
CA HIS A 169 3.82 -9.98 9.98
C HIS A 169 4.27 -9.52 8.59
N LEU A 170 3.34 -9.34 7.66
CA LEU A 170 3.69 -8.95 6.30
C LEU A 170 4.19 -7.51 6.22
N PRO A 171 3.53 -6.50 6.83
CA PRO A 171 4.06 -5.14 6.85
C PRO A 171 5.44 -5.08 7.52
N GLY A 172 5.64 -5.82 8.62
CA GLY A 172 6.93 -5.88 9.30
C GLY A 172 8.03 -6.59 8.49
N LEU A 173 7.68 -7.50 7.57
CA LEU A 173 8.64 -8.08 6.63
C LEU A 173 9.07 -7.06 5.57
N ILE A 174 8.11 -6.36 4.96
CA ILE A 174 8.37 -5.33 3.95
C ILE A 174 9.17 -4.16 4.54
N ASP A 175 8.83 -3.71 5.75
CA ASP A 175 9.55 -2.64 6.46
C ASP A 175 11.00 -3.04 6.76
N ARG A 176 11.23 -4.27 7.22
CA ARG A 176 12.60 -4.78 7.44
C ARG A 176 13.40 -4.87 6.15
N TYR A 177 12.79 -5.33 5.06
CA TYR A 177 13.43 -5.34 3.75
C TYR A 177 13.79 -3.92 3.26
N ALA A 178 12.89 -2.95 3.45
CA ALA A 178 13.11 -1.56 3.06
C ALA A 178 14.31 -0.93 3.79
N LYS A 179 14.55 -1.32 5.04
CA LYS A 179 15.69 -0.88 5.86
C LYS A 179 17.04 -1.47 5.41
N VAL A 180 17.06 -2.53 4.61
CA VAL A 180 18.31 -3.09 4.08
C VAL A 180 18.83 -2.20 2.94
N PRO A 181 20.05 -1.65 3.05
CA PRO A 181 20.62 -0.84 1.97
C PRO A 181 20.80 -1.67 0.69
N ALA A 182 20.54 -1.06 -0.46
CA ALA A 182 20.52 -1.76 -1.75
C ALA A 182 21.80 -2.55 -2.07
N ALA A 183 22.97 -2.04 -1.64
CA ALA A 183 24.27 -2.69 -1.82
C ALA A 183 24.38 -4.07 -1.15
N TYR A 184 23.63 -4.31 -0.07
CA TYR A 184 23.69 -5.55 0.72
C TYR A 184 22.57 -6.55 0.37
N ARG A 185 21.63 -6.19 -0.52
CA ARG A 185 20.46 -7.05 -0.80
C ARG A 185 20.80 -8.32 -1.56
N GLN A 186 21.88 -8.29 -2.33
CA GLN A 186 22.39 -9.43 -3.09
C GLN A 186 23.44 -10.23 -2.32
N GLU A 187 23.82 -9.82 -1.11
CA GLU A 187 24.73 -10.59 -0.29
C GLU A 187 24.02 -11.83 0.24
N ALA A 188 24.69 -12.97 0.12
CA ALA A 188 24.17 -14.24 0.62
C ALA A 188 24.34 -14.32 2.14
N ASP A 189 23.30 -14.77 2.82
CA ASP A 189 23.35 -15.06 4.24
C ASP A 189 24.04 -16.41 4.53
N GLY A 190 24.05 -16.83 5.80
CA GLY A 190 24.65 -18.09 6.24
C GLY A 190 24.03 -19.36 5.66
N GLU A 191 22.86 -19.27 5.02
CA GLU A 191 22.21 -20.37 4.31
C GLU A 191 22.34 -20.25 2.78
N GLY A 192 23.16 -19.30 2.30
CA GLY A 192 23.39 -19.08 0.87
C GLY A 192 22.25 -18.34 0.15
N LYS A 193 21.35 -17.69 0.89
CA LYS A 193 20.21 -16.96 0.30
C LYS A 193 20.43 -15.46 0.37
N THR A 194 20.07 -14.77 -0.71
CA THR A 194 20.08 -13.30 -0.73
C THR A 194 18.88 -12.73 0.03
N VAL A 195 18.98 -11.46 0.42
CA VAL A 195 17.87 -10.76 1.10
C VAL A 195 16.63 -10.71 0.20
N ASP A 196 16.81 -10.53 -1.11
CA ASP A 196 15.71 -10.56 -2.09
C ASP A 196 15.02 -11.92 -2.12
N GLN A 197 15.79 -13.02 -2.09
CA GLN A 197 15.24 -14.38 -2.03
C GLN A 197 14.48 -14.63 -0.73
N ARG A 198 15.03 -14.19 0.41
CA ARG A 198 14.36 -14.29 1.72
C ARG A 198 13.05 -13.53 1.77
N LEU A 199 13.00 -12.35 1.14
CA LEU A 199 11.76 -11.60 1.00
C LEU A 199 10.71 -12.39 0.20
N VAL A 200 11.09 -12.95 -0.95
CA VAL A 200 10.20 -13.76 -1.80
C VAL A 200 9.66 -14.98 -1.03
N GLU A 201 10.52 -15.66 -0.27
CA GLU A 201 10.13 -16.79 0.57
C GLU A 201 9.13 -16.37 1.66
N GLY A 202 9.42 -15.29 2.40
CA GLY A 202 8.53 -14.79 3.45
C GLY A 202 7.17 -14.32 2.93
N LEU A 203 7.15 -13.65 1.77
CA LEU A 203 5.91 -13.26 1.09
C LEU A 203 5.13 -14.49 0.61
N SER A 204 5.82 -15.50 0.08
CA SER A 204 5.21 -16.74 -0.40
C SER A 204 4.63 -17.58 0.74
N ALA A 205 5.32 -17.62 1.88
CA ALA A 205 4.83 -18.25 3.11
C ALA A 205 3.57 -17.54 3.61
N THR A 206 3.56 -16.19 3.62
CA THR A 206 2.38 -15.43 4.04
C THR A 206 1.19 -15.64 3.11
N ARG A 207 1.42 -15.69 1.79
CA ARG A 207 0.39 -16.01 0.80
C ARG A 207 -0.24 -17.37 1.08
N THR A 208 0.59 -18.36 1.42
CA THR A 208 0.14 -19.73 1.72
C THR A 208 -0.68 -19.74 3.01
N ALA A 209 -0.18 -19.13 4.08
CA ALA A 209 -0.90 -19.02 5.35
C ALA A 209 -2.27 -18.33 5.21
N LEU A 210 -2.36 -17.21 4.47
CA LEU A 210 -3.64 -16.56 4.18
C LEU A 210 -4.60 -17.46 3.40
N GLY A 211 -4.07 -18.27 2.47
CA GLY A 211 -4.84 -19.28 1.74
C GLY A 211 -5.38 -20.36 2.65
N GLU A 212 -4.55 -20.91 3.53
CA GLU A 212 -4.95 -21.93 4.52
C GLU A 212 -6.01 -21.40 5.49
N VAL A 213 -5.88 -20.17 5.97
CA VAL A 213 -6.92 -19.53 6.80
C VAL A 213 -8.24 -19.44 6.03
N SER A 214 -8.19 -18.98 4.78
CA SER A 214 -9.39 -18.90 3.94
C SER A 214 -10.04 -20.27 3.70
N GLU A 215 -9.23 -21.32 3.53
CA GLU A 215 -9.69 -22.69 3.34
C GLU A 215 -10.34 -23.26 4.61
N ARG A 216 -9.73 -23.06 5.78
CA ARG A 216 -10.31 -23.47 7.07
C ARG A 216 -11.66 -22.82 7.31
N LEU A 217 -11.77 -21.52 7.06
CA LEU A 217 -13.03 -20.79 7.18
C LEU A 217 -14.09 -21.33 6.22
N ALA A 218 -13.73 -21.54 4.95
CA ALA A 218 -14.66 -22.09 3.96
C ALA A 218 -15.12 -23.52 4.31
N LYS A 219 -14.21 -24.38 4.77
CA LYS A 219 -14.53 -25.74 5.19
C LYS A 219 -15.52 -25.76 6.35
N ARG A 220 -15.32 -24.87 7.33
CA ARG A 220 -16.23 -24.74 8.47
C ARG A 220 -17.66 -24.38 8.04
N ASP A 221 -17.80 -23.47 7.08
CA ASP A 221 -19.11 -23.09 6.55
C ASP A 221 -19.80 -24.28 5.84
N VAL A 222 -19.03 -25.06 5.07
CA VAL A 222 -19.52 -26.29 4.43
C VAL A 222 -19.95 -27.34 5.46
N ASP A 223 -19.16 -27.55 6.51
CA ASP A 223 -19.46 -28.50 7.58
C ASP A 223 -20.73 -28.09 8.34
N ALA A 224 -20.88 -26.80 8.66
CA ALA A 224 -22.08 -26.25 9.30
C ALA A 224 -23.32 -26.44 8.43
N PHE A 225 -23.22 -26.16 7.12
CA PHE A 225 -24.30 -26.38 6.17
C PHE A 225 -24.72 -27.86 6.09
N SER A 226 -23.75 -28.77 5.99
CA SER A 226 -24.02 -30.22 5.89
C SER A 226 -24.71 -30.76 7.15
N THR A 227 -24.32 -30.26 8.33
CA THR A 227 -24.93 -30.62 9.62
C THR A 227 -26.39 -30.16 9.67
N GLN A 228 -26.66 -28.93 9.26
CA GLN A 228 -28.03 -28.39 9.21
C GLN A 228 -28.92 -29.19 8.25
N GLY A 229 -28.40 -29.56 7.08
CA GLY A 229 -29.13 -30.39 6.11
C GLY A 229 -29.52 -31.75 6.67
N ARG A 230 -28.56 -32.47 7.28
CA ARG A 230 -28.82 -33.77 7.93
C ARG A 230 -29.82 -33.66 9.07
N PHE A 231 -29.76 -32.59 9.87
CA PHE A 231 -30.72 -32.35 10.94
C PHE A 231 -32.15 -32.21 10.40
N ILE A 232 -32.33 -31.41 9.35
CA ILE A 232 -33.64 -31.20 8.71
C ILE A 232 -34.17 -32.53 8.15
N GLU A 233 -33.35 -33.29 7.44
CA GLU A 233 -33.72 -34.60 6.90
C GLU A 233 -34.13 -35.57 8.02
N SER A 234 -33.36 -35.64 9.10
CA SER A 234 -33.69 -36.54 10.22
C SER A 234 -35.00 -36.15 10.94
N LYS A 235 -35.29 -34.84 11.06
CA LYS A 235 -36.43 -34.35 11.84
C LYS A 235 -37.72 -34.25 11.04
N TYR A 236 -37.63 -34.00 9.72
CA TYR A 236 -38.79 -33.72 8.87
C TYR A 236 -38.88 -34.64 7.65
N GLY A 237 -37.86 -35.45 7.36
CA GLY A 237 -37.83 -36.36 6.21
C GLY A 237 -38.47 -37.73 6.45
N GLN A 238 -38.72 -38.10 7.71
CA GLN A 238 -39.50 -39.31 8.05
C GLN A 238 -40.95 -38.91 8.33
N THR A 239 -41.71 -38.69 7.26
CA THR A 239 -43.18 -38.64 7.32
C THR A 239 -43.70 -39.59 6.25
N ASP A 240 -43.69 -40.88 6.57
CA ASP A 240 -44.43 -41.96 5.91
C ASP A 240 -44.78 -43.03 6.94
#